data_AF-A0A2T3AI05-F1
#
_entry.id   AF-A0A2T3AI05-F1
#
_cell.length_a   1.000
_cell.length_b   1.000
_cell.length_c   1.000
_cell.angle_alpha   90.00
_cell.angle_beta   90.00
_cell.angle_gamma   90.00
#
_symmetry.space_group_name_H-M   'P 1'
#
loop_
_entity.id
_entity.type
_entity.pdbx_description
1 polymer ?
#
loop_
_entity_poly.entity_id
_entity_poly.type
_entity_poly.pdbx_seq_one_letter_code
_entity_poly.pdbx_strand_id
1 'polypeptide(L)'
;MNSGHDLTVQSEVTQRRPEPEQPKCMFVDPCTTESTLRKAISHLFGRNKLCTKSIPAHIWVHYCRKHYQRSRYRNPSEYALRQVDLVLLQITKVQGWSDSNVEYNQRGEGVLKHWTLQARKREAKRLQDTESRKRRYNDEDDDDLELGSGTAIPIWLQPRLAQTYDTPRMLEIVEEIKTHMENGDINQIPDIEILPEIITDGNESRPRATVRRASTANGHRKTQS
;
A
#
# COMPACT_ATOMS: atom_id res chain seq x y z
N MET A 1 33.52 57.01 -21.66
CA MET A 1 34.18 55.84 -21.08
C MET A 1 33.13 55.06 -20.33
N ASN A 2 32.88 53.83 -20.80
CA ASN A 2 31.97 52.84 -20.23
C ASN A 2 32.26 52.58 -18.75
N SER A 3 31.21 52.37 -17.95
CA SER A 3 30.87 51.04 -17.42
C SER A 3 29.79 51.17 -16.35
N GLY A 4 28.56 50.80 -16.73
CA GLY A 4 27.48 50.53 -15.79
C GLY A 4 27.72 49.20 -15.09
N HIS A 5 27.54 49.17 -13.77
CA HIS A 5 27.34 47.94 -13.02
C HIS A 5 25.83 47.81 -12.77
N ASP A 6 25.20 47.05 -13.66
CA ASP A 6 23.84 46.56 -13.48
C ASP A 6 23.90 45.39 -12.47
N LEU A 7 23.33 45.59 -11.29
CA LEU A 7 23.18 44.55 -10.28
C LEU A 7 21.93 43.75 -10.62
N THR A 8 22.11 42.69 -11.41
CA THR A 8 21.06 41.68 -11.63
C THR A 8 20.77 40.98 -10.30
N VAL A 9 19.72 41.44 -9.61
CA VAL A 9 19.06 40.70 -8.54
C VAL A 9 18.37 39.51 -9.20
N GLN A 10 19.05 38.36 -9.20
CA GLN A 10 18.41 37.08 -9.54
C GLN A 10 17.42 36.75 -8.43
N SER A 11 16.15 37.07 -8.66
CA SER A 11 15.06 36.59 -7.84
C SER A 11 14.96 35.07 -8.01
N GLU A 12 15.37 34.30 -7.01
CA GLU A 12 15.03 32.89 -6.88
C GLU A 12 13.50 32.77 -6.85
N VAL A 13 12.89 32.45 -7.99
CA VAL A 13 11.47 32.13 -8.05
C VAL A 13 11.31 30.78 -7.35
N THR A 14 11.03 30.81 -6.05
CA THR A 14 10.55 29.63 -5.33
C THR A 14 9.22 29.26 -5.98
N GLN A 15 9.22 28.28 -6.90
CA GLN A 15 8.00 27.84 -7.57
C GLN A 15 7.03 27.31 -6.51
N ARG A 16 5.95 28.06 -6.25
CA ARG A 16 4.89 27.63 -5.34
C ARG A 16 4.03 26.60 -6.05
N ARG A 17 3.90 25.42 -5.43
CA ARG A 17 2.96 24.38 -5.85
C ARG A 17 1.53 24.94 -5.86
N PRO A 18 0.68 24.56 -6.83
CA PRO A 18 -0.76 24.80 -6.73
C PRO A 18 -1.34 24.17 -5.45
N GLU A 19 -2.29 24.89 -4.84
CA GLU A 19 -2.99 24.45 -3.63
C GLU A 19 -3.57 23.03 -3.79
N PRO A 20 -3.52 22.19 -2.75
CA PRO A 20 -4.04 20.83 -2.82
C PRO A 20 -5.55 20.85 -3.12
N GLU A 21 -5.93 20.24 -4.24
CA GLU A 21 -7.34 20.08 -4.61
C GLU A 21 -8.09 19.31 -3.53
N GLN A 22 -9.34 19.71 -3.26
CA GLN A 22 -10.19 18.96 -2.34
C GLN A 22 -10.47 17.55 -2.91
N PRO A 23 -10.47 16.49 -2.08
CA PRO A 23 -10.83 15.15 -2.53
C PRO A 23 -12.20 15.15 -3.20
N LYS A 24 -12.30 14.54 -4.39
CA LYS A 24 -13.57 14.35 -5.11
C LYS A 24 -13.84 12.87 -5.40
N CYS A 25 -15.10 12.53 -5.65
CA CYS A 25 -15.45 11.18 -6.06
C CYS A 25 -14.94 10.90 -7.48
N MET A 26 -14.11 9.87 -7.64
CA MET A 26 -13.45 9.47 -8.88
C MET A 26 -14.21 8.39 -9.66
N PHE A 27 -15.44 8.05 -9.25
CA PHE A 27 -16.25 7.07 -10.00
C PHE A 27 -16.86 7.66 -11.28
N VAL A 28 -17.24 8.94 -11.23
CA VAL A 28 -17.84 9.69 -12.33
C VAL A 28 -17.62 11.18 -12.07
N ASP A 29 -17.40 11.98 -13.11
CA ASP A 29 -17.19 13.43 -13.02
C ASP A 29 -18.17 14.16 -13.94
N PRO A 30 -19.03 15.08 -13.42
CA PRO A 30 -19.23 15.41 -12.02
C PRO A 30 -20.03 14.35 -11.24
N CYS A 31 -19.68 14.13 -9.97
CA CYS A 31 -20.44 13.25 -9.07
C CYS A 31 -21.52 14.03 -8.30
N THR A 32 -22.79 13.80 -8.64
CA THR A 32 -23.96 14.51 -8.07
C THR A 32 -24.59 13.86 -6.84
N THR A 33 -23.95 12.83 -6.26
CA THR A 33 -24.59 12.04 -5.18
C THR A 33 -24.64 12.73 -3.82
N GLU A 34 -23.82 13.76 -3.64
CA GLU A 34 -23.61 14.52 -2.38
C GLU A 34 -23.27 13.69 -1.13
N SER A 35 -23.02 12.39 -1.28
CA SER A 35 -22.69 11.51 -0.15
C SER A 35 -21.22 11.63 0.26
N THR A 36 -20.94 11.36 1.54
CA THR A 36 -19.58 11.38 2.11
C THR A 36 -18.57 10.53 1.33
N LEU A 37 -17.33 11.01 1.25
CA LEU A 37 -16.24 10.36 0.53
C LEU A 37 -15.59 9.23 1.34
N ARG A 38 -15.05 8.24 0.63
CA ARG A 38 -14.31 7.11 1.18
C ARG A 38 -13.07 6.83 0.35
N LYS A 39 -11.97 6.53 1.03
CA LYS A 39 -10.75 5.98 0.41
C LYS A 39 -11.02 4.56 -0.11
N ALA A 40 -11.32 4.42 -1.39
CA ALA A 40 -11.96 3.24 -1.98
C ALA A 40 -11.16 1.94 -1.74
N ILE A 41 -9.84 2.02 -1.89
CA ILE A 41 -8.92 0.87 -1.88
C ILE A 41 -7.86 0.92 -0.77
N SER A 42 -7.95 1.88 0.17
CA SER A 42 -6.94 2.07 1.23
C SER A 42 -6.63 0.83 2.09
N HIS A 43 -7.57 -0.11 2.19
CA HIS A 43 -7.38 -1.38 2.91
C HIS A 43 -6.32 -2.30 2.27
N LEU A 44 -6.02 -2.16 0.98
CA LEU A 44 -4.91 -2.86 0.31
C LEU A 44 -3.56 -2.20 0.59
N PHE A 45 -3.57 -0.94 1.01
CA PHE A 45 -2.37 -0.17 1.35
C PHE A 45 -2.12 -0.13 2.86
N GLY A 46 -2.82 -0.94 3.65
CA GLY A 46 -2.69 -0.93 5.10
C GLY A 46 -3.22 0.36 5.73
N ARG A 47 -4.46 0.77 5.42
CA ARG A 47 -5.17 1.99 5.89
C ARG A 47 -4.86 2.48 7.31
N ASN A 48 -4.64 1.57 8.28
CA ASN A 48 -4.44 1.91 9.69
C ASN A 48 -2.96 1.91 10.12
N LYS A 49 -2.04 1.60 9.20
CA LYS A 49 -0.60 1.54 9.46
C LYS A 49 0.01 2.95 9.37
N LEU A 50 1.10 3.17 10.10
CA LEU A 50 1.80 4.46 10.13
C LEU A 50 2.29 4.88 8.76
N CYS A 51 2.74 3.92 7.94
CA CYS A 51 3.30 4.17 6.61
C CYS A 51 2.34 4.87 5.64
N THR A 52 1.02 4.84 5.89
CA THR A 52 0.02 5.52 5.03
C THR A 52 -0.56 6.78 5.64
N LYS A 53 -0.13 7.18 6.85
CA LYS A 53 -0.64 8.38 7.52
C LYS A 53 -0.12 9.68 6.90
N SER A 54 1.11 9.65 6.38
CA SER A 54 1.72 10.81 5.71
C SER A 54 1.09 11.13 4.35
N ILE A 55 0.39 10.18 3.73
CA ILE A 55 -0.24 10.39 2.42
C ILE A 55 -1.44 11.34 2.55
N PRO A 56 -1.39 12.54 1.93
CA PRO A 56 -2.47 13.52 2.02
C PRO A 56 -3.80 12.99 1.46
N ALA A 57 -4.91 13.57 1.92
CA ALA A 57 -6.24 13.10 1.54
C ALA A 57 -6.46 13.12 0.02
N HIS A 58 -6.10 14.19 -0.68
CA HIS A 58 -6.32 14.34 -2.13
C HIS A 58 -5.53 13.36 -3.01
N ILE A 59 -4.51 12.71 -2.45
CA ILE A 59 -3.72 11.68 -3.13
C ILE A 59 -4.44 10.32 -3.14
N TRP A 60 -5.37 10.10 -2.20
CA TRP A 60 -6.14 8.85 -2.18
C TRP A 60 -7.20 8.82 -3.27
N VAL A 61 -7.39 7.64 -3.86
CA VAL A 61 -8.55 7.35 -4.70
C VAL A 61 -9.81 7.36 -3.83
N HIS A 62 -10.70 8.30 -4.12
CA HIS A 62 -11.92 8.53 -3.37
C HIS A 62 -13.14 8.15 -4.18
N TYR A 63 -14.01 7.32 -3.62
CA TYR A 63 -15.38 7.14 -4.10
C TYR A 63 -16.35 7.70 -3.05
N CYS A 64 -17.47 8.29 -3.50
CA CYS A 64 -18.55 8.61 -2.57
C CYS A 64 -19.17 7.32 -2.02
N ARG A 65 -19.80 7.40 -0.84
CA ARG A 65 -20.41 6.24 -0.17
C ARG A 65 -21.37 5.49 -1.09
N LYS A 66 -22.21 6.20 -1.83
CA LYS A 66 -23.20 5.61 -2.73
C LYS A 66 -22.54 4.87 -3.90
N HIS A 67 -21.56 5.46 -4.59
CA HIS A 67 -20.85 4.79 -5.68
C HIS A 67 -20.05 3.59 -5.18
N TYR A 68 -19.34 3.72 -4.07
CA TYR A 68 -18.63 2.60 -3.46
C TYR A 68 -19.56 1.40 -3.20
N GLN A 69 -20.73 1.64 -2.61
CA GLN A 69 -21.71 0.58 -2.37
C GLN A 69 -22.26 -0.02 -3.67
N ARG A 70 -22.64 0.82 -4.64
CA ARG A 70 -23.19 0.35 -5.92
C ARG A 70 -22.17 -0.48 -6.70
N SER A 71 -20.94 0.00 -6.83
CA SER A 71 -19.89 -0.72 -7.55
C SER A 71 -19.58 -2.04 -6.86
N ARG A 72 -19.36 -2.04 -5.54
CA ARG A 72 -18.93 -3.23 -4.82
C ARG A 72 -19.99 -4.33 -4.71
N TYR A 73 -21.25 -3.96 -4.47
CA TYR A 73 -22.29 -4.94 -4.10
C TYR A 73 -23.22 -5.34 -5.25
N ARG A 74 -23.30 -4.55 -6.34
CA ARG A 74 -24.19 -4.90 -7.47
C ARG A 74 -23.54 -5.88 -8.44
N ASN A 75 -22.23 -5.73 -8.71
CA ASN A 75 -21.51 -6.63 -9.60
C ASN A 75 -20.11 -6.94 -9.02
N PRO A 76 -20.01 -7.93 -8.11
CA PRO A 76 -18.78 -8.22 -7.39
C PRO A 76 -17.59 -8.59 -8.28
N SER A 77 -17.82 -9.32 -9.39
CA SER A 77 -16.77 -9.75 -10.32
C SER A 77 -16.22 -8.56 -11.14
N GLU A 78 -17.10 -7.74 -11.71
CA GLU A 78 -16.68 -6.50 -12.40
C GLU A 78 -15.99 -5.53 -11.44
N TYR A 79 -16.46 -5.47 -10.19
CA TYR A 79 -15.79 -4.67 -9.17
C TYR A 79 -14.40 -5.19 -8.85
N ALA A 80 -14.14 -6.50 -8.85
CA ALA A 80 -12.81 -7.05 -8.58
C ALA A 80 -11.79 -6.57 -9.63
N LEU A 81 -12.16 -6.59 -10.92
CA LEU A 81 -11.33 -6.04 -11.99
C LEU A 81 -11.15 -4.53 -11.85
N ARG A 82 -12.25 -3.79 -11.62
CA ARG A 82 -12.15 -2.34 -11.37
C ARG A 82 -11.29 -2.04 -10.13
N GLN A 83 -11.28 -2.91 -9.13
CA GLN A 83 -10.49 -2.73 -7.92
C GLN A 83 -8.99 -2.78 -8.21
N VAL A 84 -8.53 -3.67 -9.10
CA VAL A 84 -7.11 -3.71 -9.48
C VAL A 84 -6.70 -2.48 -10.29
N ASP A 85 -7.58 -1.95 -11.15
CA ASP A 85 -7.34 -0.66 -11.83
C ASP A 85 -7.19 0.51 -10.84
N LEU A 86 -8.00 0.52 -9.78
CA LEU A 86 -7.88 1.53 -8.73
C LEU A 86 -6.58 1.41 -7.93
N VAL A 87 -6.02 0.20 -7.80
CA VAL A 87 -4.71 -0.02 -7.16
C VAL A 87 -3.60 0.57 -8.03
N LEU A 88 -3.60 0.27 -9.33
CA LEU A 88 -2.65 0.85 -10.29
C LEU A 88 -2.70 2.39 -10.24
N LEU A 89 -3.90 2.96 -10.34
CA LEU A 89 -4.10 4.41 -10.23
C LEU A 89 -3.58 4.98 -8.90
N GLN A 90 -3.81 4.28 -7.79
CA GLN A 90 -3.34 4.73 -6.48
C GLN A 90 -1.81 4.76 -6.38
N ILE A 91 -1.13 3.75 -6.93
CA ILE A 91 0.34 3.69 -6.97
C ILE A 91 0.88 4.87 -7.78
N THR A 92 0.33 5.12 -8.97
CA THR A 92 0.71 6.26 -9.82
C THR A 92 0.47 7.60 -9.12
N LYS A 93 -0.66 7.78 -8.41
CA LYS A 93 -0.94 9.01 -7.66
C LYS A 93 0.06 9.25 -6.53
N VAL A 94 0.47 8.20 -5.81
CA VAL A 94 1.47 8.33 -4.74
C VAL A 94 2.85 8.66 -5.32
N GLN A 95 3.24 8.02 -6.43
CA GLN A 95 4.48 8.34 -7.13
C GLN A 95 4.48 9.80 -7.62
N GLY A 96 3.45 10.23 -8.34
CA GLY A 96 3.36 11.61 -8.83
C GLY A 96 3.37 12.66 -7.71
N TRP A 97 2.74 12.36 -6.57
CA TRP A 97 2.83 13.21 -5.38
C TRP A 97 4.27 13.29 -4.83
N SER A 98 4.96 12.15 -4.75
CA SER A 98 6.36 12.09 -4.33
C SER A 98 7.26 12.88 -5.27
N ASP A 99 7.09 12.71 -6.58
CA ASP A 99 7.88 13.41 -7.60
C ASP A 99 7.68 14.92 -7.51
N SER A 100 6.43 15.39 -7.36
CA SER A 100 6.16 16.82 -7.13
C SER A 100 6.83 17.33 -5.86
N ASN A 101 6.85 16.56 -4.77
CA ASN A 101 7.53 16.99 -3.55
C ASN A 101 9.05 17.10 -3.75
N VAL A 102 9.65 16.25 -4.58
CA VAL A 102 11.07 16.37 -4.96
C VAL A 102 11.29 17.59 -5.85
N GLU A 103 10.46 17.78 -6.87
CA GLU A 103 10.54 18.87 -7.85
C GLU A 103 10.43 20.25 -7.18
N TYR A 104 9.47 20.42 -6.26
CA TYR A 104 9.25 21.68 -5.53
C TYR A 104 10.08 21.82 -4.25
N ASN A 105 11.07 20.95 -4.02
CA ASN A 105 11.94 20.93 -2.82
C ASN A 105 11.17 20.88 -1.48
N GLN A 106 10.08 20.11 -1.44
CA GLN A 106 9.22 19.88 -0.27
C GLN A 106 9.42 18.47 0.29
N ARG A 107 10.66 18.01 0.41
CA ARG A 107 10.97 16.64 0.85
C ARG A 107 10.38 16.31 2.23
N GLY A 108 10.25 17.31 3.11
CA GLY A 108 9.60 17.18 4.41
C GLY A 108 8.13 16.78 4.39
N GLU A 109 7.42 17.04 3.28
CA GLU A 109 6.02 16.67 3.09
C GLU A 109 5.85 15.18 2.74
N GLY A 110 6.93 14.47 2.39
CA GLY A 110 6.93 13.04 2.15
C GLY A 110 7.46 12.65 0.78
N VAL A 111 8.49 11.81 0.73
CA VAL A 111 9.03 11.22 -0.50
C VAL A 111 8.91 9.71 -0.42
N LEU A 112 8.32 9.10 -1.45
CA LEU A 112 8.25 7.66 -1.60
C LEU A 112 9.66 7.12 -1.87
N LYS A 113 10.12 6.19 -1.04
CA LYS A 113 11.40 5.50 -1.20
C LYS A 113 11.24 4.21 -2.00
N HIS A 114 10.30 3.36 -1.59
CA HIS A 114 9.95 2.11 -2.26
C HIS A 114 8.61 1.59 -1.76
N TRP A 115 8.10 0.54 -2.40
CA TRP A 115 6.95 -0.24 -1.99
C TRP A 115 7.39 -1.56 -1.37
N THR A 116 6.58 -2.13 -0.48
CA THR A 116 6.76 -3.50 0.02
C THR A 116 5.49 -4.30 -0.24
N LEU A 117 5.64 -5.45 -0.90
CA LEU A 117 4.55 -6.40 -1.06
C LEU A 117 4.56 -7.38 0.11
N GLN A 118 3.44 -7.54 0.81
CA GLN A 118 3.34 -8.46 1.94
C GLN A 118 2.05 -9.28 1.88
N ALA A 119 2.07 -10.49 2.43
CA ALA A 119 0.84 -11.19 2.73
C ALA A 119 0.11 -10.45 3.87
N ARG A 120 -1.22 -10.36 3.79
CA ARG A 120 -2.02 -9.92 4.94
C ARG A 120 -1.77 -10.82 6.13
N LYS A 121 -1.88 -10.28 7.33
CA LYS A 121 -1.65 -11.02 8.59
C LYS A 121 -2.38 -12.37 8.64
N ARG A 122 -3.63 -12.43 8.18
CA ARG A 122 -4.42 -13.68 8.13
C ARG A 122 -3.78 -14.72 7.21
N GLU A 123 -3.34 -14.29 6.04
CA GLU A 123 -2.76 -15.16 5.02
C GLU A 123 -1.32 -15.54 5.34
N ALA A 124 -0.53 -14.62 5.92
CA ALA A 124 0.79 -14.92 6.45
C ALA A 124 0.75 -16.04 7.49
N LYS A 125 -0.26 -16.01 8.38
CA LYS A 125 -0.48 -17.09 9.35
C LYS A 125 -0.81 -18.42 8.66
N ARG A 126 -1.70 -18.40 7.66
CA ARG A 126 -2.08 -19.60 6.89
C ARG A 126 -0.85 -20.24 6.23
N LEU A 127 -0.03 -19.45 5.55
CA LEU A 127 1.20 -19.93 4.90
C LEU A 127 2.18 -20.56 5.92
N GLN A 128 2.36 -19.93 7.09
CA GLN A 128 3.21 -20.47 8.16
C GLN A 128 2.68 -21.78 8.76
N ASP A 129 1.36 -21.88 8.97
CA ASP A 129 0.71 -23.07 9.52
C ASP A 129 0.84 -24.25 8.52
N THR A 130 0.62 -24.01 7.23
CA THR A 130 0.80 -25.02 6.16
C THR A 130 2.25 -25.48 6.07
N GLU A 131 3.22 -24.55 6.11
CA GLU A 131 4.64 -24.90 6.08
C GLU A 131 5.03 -25.73 7.31
N SER A 132 4.50 -25.37 8.49
CA SER A 132 4.75 -26.10 9.74
C SER A 132 4.18 -27.52 9.72
N ARG A 133 3.01 -27.74 9.10
CA ARG A 133 2.44 -29.07 8.89
C ARG A 133 3.29 -29.91 7.94
N LYS A 134 3.73 -29.33 6.81
CA LYS A 134 4.60 -30.00 5.84
C LYS A 134 5.92 -30.45 6.45
N ARG A 135 6.48 -29.68 7.39
CA ARG A 135 7.70 -30.08 8.13
C ARG A 135 7.48 -31.20 9.16
N ARG A 136 6.23 -31.48 9.56
CA ARG A 136 5.88 -32.53 10.54
C ARG A 136 5.48 -33.86 9.88
N TYR A 137 4.98 -33.82 8.66
CA TYR A 137 4.53 -34.97 7.88
C TYR A 137 5.45 -35.17 6.66
N ASN A 138 6.68 -35.61 6.91
CA ASN A 138 7.59 -36.10 5.87
C ASN A 138 7.61 -37.63 5.85
N ASP A 139 6.46 -38.25 6.14
CA ASP A 139 6.22 -39.68 6.01
C ASP A 139 4.77 -39.86 5.51
N GLU A 140 4.67 -40.23 4.25
CA GLU A 140 3.55 -40.83 3.50
C GLU A 140 2.19 -40.07 3.37
N ASP A 141 1.74 -40.04 2.09
CA ASP A 141 0.42 -39.78 1.52
C ASP A 141 -0.23 -38.37 1.53
N ASP A 142 -0.18 -37.78 0.33
CA ASP A 142 -1.27 -37.57 -0.64
C ASP A 142 -2.56 -36.79 -0.29
N ASP A 143 -2.95 -35.95 -1.27
CA ASP A 143 -4.31 -35.51 -1.60
C ASP A 143 -5.18 -34.74 -0.58
N ASP A 144 -4.67 -33.63 -0.03
CA ASP A 144 -5.56 -32.54 0.44
C ASP A 144 -5.04 -31.17 0.02
N LEU A 145 -5.15 -30.86 -1.27
CA LEU A 145 -5.09 -29.47 -1.74
C LEU A 145 -6.38 -28.78 -1.28
N GLU A 146 -6.42 -28.37 0.00
CA GLU A 146 -7.42 -27.49 0.58
C GLU A 146 -7.74 -26.40 -0.45
N LEU A 147 -8.95 -26.46 -1.04
CA LEU A 147 -9.52 -25.43 -1.91
C LEU A 147 -9.38 -24.10 -1.19
N GLY A 148 -8.31 -23.38 -1.53
CA GLY A 148 -7.93 -22.15 -0.85
C GLY A 148 -9.11 -21.19 -0.88
N SER A 149 -9.26 -20.41 0.19
CA SER A 149 -10.04 -19.18 0.18
C SER A 149 -9.89 -18.52 -1.19
N GLY A 150 -10.97 -18.03 -1.82
CA GLY A 150 -10.88 -17.38 -3.14
C GLY A 150 -9.92 -16.17 -3.18
N THR A 151 -9.32 -15.78 -2.05
CA THR A 151 -8.27 -14.75 -1.88
C THR A 151 -6.88 -15.32 -1.58
N ALA A 152 -6.67 -16.63 -1.63
CA ALA A 152 -5.38 -17.24 -1.32
C ALA A 152 -4.27 -16.70 -2.25
N ILE A 153 -3.05 -16.56 -1.72
CA ILE A 153 -1.92 -16.07 -2.54
C ILE A 153 -1.43 -17.21 -3.47
N PRO A 154 -1.49 -17.01 -4.80
CA PRO A 154 -1.07 -18.03 -5.75
C PRO A 154 0.45 -18.24 -5.71
N ILE A 155 0.89 -19.45 -6.06
CA ILE A 155 2.29 -19.88 -5.95
C ILE A 155 3.24 -18.93 -6.68
N TRP A 156 2.87 -18.44 -7.87
CA TRP A 156 3.68 -17.53 -8.66
C TRP A 156 3.94 -16.17 -7.98
N LEU A 157 3.03 -15.74 -7.10
CA LEU A 157 3.13 -14.47 -6.37
C LEU A 157 3.89 -14.61 -5.05
N GLN A 158 3.93 -15.81 -4.46
CA GLN A 158 4.57 -16.05 -3.16
C GLN A 158 6.05 -15.65 -3.11
N PRO A 159 6.89 -15.94 -4.13
CA PRO A 159 8.29 -15.51 -4.14
C PRO A 159 8.45 -14.00 -4.04
N ARG A 160 7.47 -13.21 -4.49
CA ARG A 160 7.51 -11.74 -4.52
C ARG A 160 7.14 -11.09 -3.18
N LEU A 161 6.68 -11.87 -2.21
CA LEU A 161 6.31 -11.37 -0.90
C LEU A 161 7.55 -11.00 -0.07
N ALA A 162 7.37 -10.06 0.87
CA ALA A 162 8.39 -9.54 1.78
C ALA A 162 9.61 -8.90 1.08
N GLN A 163 9.47 -8.55 -0.19
CA GLN A 163 10.46 -7.81 -0.97
C GLN A 163 10.06 -6.34 -1.12
N THR A 164 11.06 -5.50 -1.42
CA THR A 164 10.88 -4.09 -1.74
C THR A 164 11.00 -3.84 -3.23
N TYR A 165 10.18 -2.95 -3.76
CA TYR A 165 10.09 -2.63 -5.19
C TYR A 165 10.05 -1.13 -5.41
N ASP A 166 10.65 -0.64 -6.49
CA ASP A 166 10.33 0.69 -7.00
C ASP A 166 8.92 0.72 -7.61
N THR A 167 8.48 1.90 -8.02
CA THR A 167 7.13 2.07 -8.58
C THR A 167 6.91 1.30 -9.89
N PRO A 168 7.80 1.38 -10.90
CA PRO A 168 7.62 0.61 -12.14
C PRO A 168 7.48 -0.88 -11.87
N ARG A 169 8.35 -1.46 -11.03
CA ARG A 169 8.28 -2.89 -10.72
C ARG A 169 7.02 -3.26 -9.92
N MET A 170 6.57 -2.39 -9.01
CA MET A 170 5.31 -2.62 -8.30
C MET A 170 4.10 -2.57 -9.25
N LEU A 171 4.09 -1.66 -10.22
CA LEU A 171 3.05 -1.60 -11.25
C LEU A 171 3.02 -2.89 -12.08
N GLU A 172 4.17 -3.38 -12.55
CA GLU A 172 4.28 -4.65 -13.29
C GLU A 172 3.70 -5.83 -12.50
N ILE A 173 3.99 -5.92 -11.19
CA ILE A 173 3.43 -6.97 -10.33
C ILE A 173 1.90 -6.89 -10.29
N VAL A 174 1.35 -5.68 -10.16
CA VAL A 174 -0.12 -5.48 -10.10
C VAL A 174 -0.78 -5.70 -11.46
N GLU A 175 -0.10 -5.37 -12.56
CA GLU A 175 -0.56 -5.68 -13.93
C GLU A 175 -0.56 -7.20 -14.20
N GLU A 176 0.41 -7.93 -13.68
CA GLU A 176 0.41 -9.39 -13.75
C GLU A 176 -0.76 -9.99 -12.95
N ILE A 177 -1.05 -9.46 -11.75
CA ILE A 177 -2.27 -9.82 -11.00
C ILE A 177 -3.52 -9.55 -11.85
N LYS A 178 -3.60 -8.39 -12.50
CA LYS A 178 -4.72 -8.03 -13.38
C LYS A 178 -4.86 -9.02 -14.54
N THR A 179 -3.76 -9.36 -15.20
CA THR A 179 -3.74 -10.32 -16.32
C THR A 179 -4.28 -11.68 -15.89
N HIS A 180 -3.83 -12.20 -14.74
CA HIS A 180 -4.36 -13.44 -14.18
C HIS A 180 -5.85 -13.33 -13.80
N MET A 181 -6.32 -12.15 -13.38
CA MET A 181 -7.75 -11.93 -13.12
C MET A 181 -8.58 -11.91 -14.41
N GLU A 182 -8.08 -11.29 -15.47
CA GLU A 182 -8.76 -11.22 -16.78
C GLU A 182 -8.80 -12.59 -17.47
N ASN A 183 -7.76 -13.41 -17.28
CA ASN A 183 -7.72 -14.79 -17.75
C ASN A 183 -8.59 -15.75 -16.94
N GLY A 184 -9.10 -15.33 -15.78
CA GLY A 184 -9.90 -16.17 -14.89
C GLY A 184 -9.10 -17.13 -14.01
N ASP A 185 -7.77 -17.00 -13.94
CA ASP A 185 -6.91 -17.81 -13.07
C ASP A 185 -7.16 -17.50 -11.58
N ILE A 186 -7.50 -16.24 -11.28
CA ILE A 186 -7.91 -15.76 -9.96
C ILE A 186 -9.09 -14.81 -10.08
N ASN A 187 -10.06 -14.87 -9.15
CA ASN A 187 -11.29 -14.10 -9.29
C ASN A 187 -11.27 -12.74 -8.57
N GLN A 188 -10.23 -12.47 -7.79
CA GLN A 188 -10.06 -11.25 -6.99
C GLN A 188 -8.60 -11.07 -6.59
N ILE A 189 -8.26 -9.86 -6.14
CA ILE A 189 -6.92 -9.57 -5.61
C ILE A 189 -6.64 -10.51 -4.42
N PRO A 190 -5.52 -11.25 -4.41
CA PRO A 190 -5.15 -12.10 -3.29
C PRO A 190 -5.01 -11.32 -1.97
N ASP A 191 -4.95 -12.01 -0.84
CA ASP A 191 -4.84 -11.39 0.49
C ASP A 191 -3.43 -10.82 0.74
N ILE A 192 -3.09 -9.76 0.00
CA ILE A 192 -1.84 -9.01 0.03
C ILE A 192 -2.04 -7.59 0.58
N GLU A 193 -0.93 -6.95 0.93
CA GLU A 193 -0.81 -5.53 1.22
C GLU A 193 0.33 -4.92 0.40
N ILE A 194 0.07 -3.74 -0.17
CA ILE A 194 1.02 -2.94 -0.96
C ILE A 194 1.36 -1.72 -0.11
N LEU A 195 2.48 -1.78 0.62
CA LEU A 195 2.81 -0.79 1.63
C LEU A 195 3.86 0.19 1.09
N PRO A 196 3.59 1.50 1.06
CA PRO A 196 4.61 2.49 0.71
C PRO A 196 5.56 2.73 1.89
N GLU A 197 6.83 2.96 1.62
CA GLU A 197 7.79 3.56 2.56
C GLU A 197 7.97 5.03 2.20
N ILE A 198 7.49 5.93 3.08
CA ILE A 198 7.55 7.38 2.87
C ILE A 198 8.50 7.99 3.89
N ILE A 199 9.48 8.72 3.38
CA ILE A 199 10.45 9.48 4.18
C ILE A 199 9.91 10.90 4.33
N THR A 200 9.91 11.41 5.56
CA THR A 200 9.66 12.82 5.89
C THR A 200 10.85 13.34 6.70
N ASP A 201 11.03 14.67 6.79
CA ASP A 201 12.19 15.31 7.45
C ASP A 201 12.34 15.01 8.96
N GLY A 202 11.43 14.23 9.56
CA GLY A 202 11.52 13.72 10.93
C GLY A 202 11.58 12.18 11.05
N ASN A 203 11.55 11.46 9.92
CA ASN A 203 11.48 9.99 9.88
C ASN A 203 12.69 9.36 9.15
N GLU A 204 13.79 10.10 8.99
CA GLU A 204 15.06 9.51 8.62
C GLU A 204 15.43 8.44 9.66
N SER A 205 15.31 7.19 9.22
CA SER A 205 15.49 5.95 9.97
C SER A 205 16.47 6.09 11.14
N ARG A 206 15.97 6.33 12.37
CA ARG A 206 16.73 5.88 13.53
C ARG A 206 16.84 4.36 13.40
N PRO A 207 18.06 3.77 13.33
CA PRO A 207 18.19 2.34 13.27
C PRO A 207 17.44 1.74 14.46
N ARG A 208 16.62 0.73 14.17
CA ARG A 208 15.73 0.10 15.13
C ARG A 208 16.58 -0.49 16.26
N ALA A 209 16.74 0.24 17.35
CA ALA A 209 17.44 -0.25 18.53
C ALA A 209 16.74 -1.54 18.97
N THR A 210 17.46 -2.64 18.90
CA THR A 210 17.05 -3.93 19.42
C THR A 210 16.87 -3.79 20.93
N VAL A 211 15.64 -3.55 21.36
CA VAL A 211 15.27 -3.64 22.78
C VAL A 211 15.40 -5.12 23.16
N ARG A 212 16.59 -5.52 23.63
CA ARG A 212 16.76 -6.74 24.39
C ARG A 212 15.94 -6.57 25.67
N ARG A 213 14.79 -7.24 25.74
CA ARG A 213 14.05 -7.41 27.00
C ARG A 213 14.94 -8.20 27.95
N ALA A 214 15.52 -7.52 28.94
CA ALA A 214 16.07 -8.18 30.11
C ALA A 214 14.89 -8.81 30.88
N SER A 215 14.83 -10.14 30.90
CA SER A 215 13.87 -10.89 31.70
C SER A 215 14.28 -10.80 33.17
N THR A 216 13.63 -9.93 33.92
CA THR A 216 13.65 -9.98 35.39
C THR A 216 12.83 -11.19 35.84
N ALA A 217 13.52 -12.24 36.29
CA ALA A 217 12.91 -13.41 36.90
C ALA A 217 12.35 -13.04 38.28
N ASN A 218 11.03 -12.84 38.38
CA ASN A 218 10.35 -12.81 39.67
C ASN A 218 9.86 -14.22 40.00
N GLY A 219 10.52 -14.85 40.96
CA GLY A 219 10.16 -16.16 41.49
C GLY A 219 8.86 -16.09 42.31
N HIS A 220 7.84 -16.82 41.87
CA HIS A 220 6.71 -17.19 42.72
C HIS A 220 7.09 -18.42 43.57
N ARG A 221 7.20 -18.24 44.89
CA ARG A 221 7.17 -19.35 45.84
C ARG A 221 5.72 -19.57 46.31
N LYS A 222 5.16 -20.72 45.97
CA LYS A 222 3.93 -21.27 46.54
C LYS A 222 4.20 -21.73 47.97
N THR A 223 3.35 -21.34 48.90
CA THR A 223 3.23 -21.92 50.23
C THR A 223 2.40 -23.20 50.15
N GLN A 224 2.90 -24.29 50.74
CA GLN A 224 2.10 -25.46 51.13
C GLN A 224 2.20 -25.61 52.64
N SER A 225 1.09 -26.12 53.20
CA SER A 225 0.83 -26.44 54.61
C SER A 225 1.89 -27.28 55.29
#